data_AF-A0A507DW90-F1
#
_entry.id   AF-A0A507DW90-F1
#
_cell.length_a   1.000
_cell.length_b   1.000
_cell.length_c   1.000
_cell.angle_alpha   90.00
_cell.angle_beta   90.00
_cell.angle_gamma   90.00
#
_symmetry.space_group_name_H-M   'P 1'
#
loop_
_entity.id
_entity.type
_entity.pdbx_description
1 polymer ?
#
loop_
_entity_poly.entity_id
_entity_poly.type
_entity_poly.pdbx_seq_one_letter_code
_entity_poly.pdbx_strand_id
1 'polypeptide(L)'
;MSFNAAAFVARGPSTVPVPATSTSRYPRTNVLQLPQIHKELASLQQALDKTRASIQKEDKCLIEAQRAAIHEMEQTAVEEVQVLEGVELDKAEEEQVVLLKGARYDLERFEHVAHNEQPYDQQQQQQPEQQQFDQQEQDRRPPRIAGRAAEQTDDPILQQTSDMYRTSGHMPHRFNKPALWRYEIQREHPLYSTTSNDYGKIHPSVHEMPTGFHGQSSKFTKHTNQAGPYRNFSLNTA
;
A
#
# COMPACT_ATOMS: atom_id res chain seq x y z
N MET A 1 70.39 21.68 14.28
CA MET A 1 68.98 21.78 13.87
C MET A 1 68.78 23.19 13.31
N SER A 2 68.77 23.33 11.97
CA SER A 2 68.64 24.63 11.30
C SER A 2 67.17 24.99 11.12
N PHE A 3 66.79 26.20 11.56
CA PHE A 3 65.51 26.80 11.26
C PHE A 3 65.60 27.55 9.91
N ASN A 4 64.74 27.20 8.96
CA ASN A 4 64.56 27.96 7.73
C ASN A 4 63.49 29.04 7.94
N ALA A 5 63.88 30.30 7.73
CA ALA A 5 62.98 31.44 7.68
C ALA A 5 62.34 31.52 6.27
N ALA A 6 61.01 31.40 6.20
CA ALA A 6 60.25 31.58 4.98
C ALA A 6 59.83 33.05 4.83
N ALA A 7 60.26 33.67 3.74
CA ALA A 7 59.93 35.04 3.36
C ALA A 7 58.47 35.15 2.87
N PHE A 8 57.73 36.08 3.45
CA PHE A 8 56.36 36.43 3.08
C PHE A 8 56.38 37.44 1.93
N VAL A 9 56.00 37.00 0.73
CA VAL A 9 55.87 37.86 -0.46
C VAL A 9 54.46 38.46 -0.51
N ALA A 10 54.39 39.77 -0.35
CA ALA A 10 53.14 40.54 -0.45
C ALA A 10 52.59 40.51 -1.89
N ARG A 11 51.35 40.04 -2.05
CA ARG A 11 50.56 40.17 -3.29
C ARG A 11 49.82 41.50 -3.29
N GLY A 12 50.07 42.33 -4.29
CA GLY A 12 49.35 43.59 -4.54
C GLY A 12 47.90 43.37 -5.05
N PRO A 13 47.07 44.43 -5.04
CA PRO A 13 45.65 44.34 -5.37
C PRO A 13 45.41 44.15 -6.88
N SER A 14 44.65 43.10 -7.19
CA SER A 14 44.17 42.75 -8.52
C SER A 14 43.03 43.67 -8.96
N THR A 15 43.32 44.63 -9.83
CA THR A 15 42.31 45.42 -10.57
C THR A 15 41.57 44.53 -11.56
N VAL A 16 40.27 44.33 -11.33
CA VAL A 16 39.37 43.58 -12.19
C VAL A 16 38.76 44.53 -13.24
N PRO A 17 38.81 44.22 -14.55
CA PRO A 17 38.19 45.07 -15.57
C PRO A 17 36.66 44.90 -15.57
N VAL A 18 35.94 46.02 -15.62
CA VAL A 18 34.48 46.09 -15.73
C VAL A 18 34.07 45.79 -17.18
N PRO A 19 33.10 44.88 -17.45
CA PRO A 19 32.65 44.60 -18.81
C PRO A 19 31.81 45.76 -19.37
N ALA A 20 32.16 46.17 -20.60
CA ALA A 20 31.43 47.18 -21.35
C ALA A 20 29.98 46.74 -21.62
N THR A 21 29.05 47.67 -21.41
CA THR A 21 27.63 47.55 -21.74
C THR A 21 27.46 47.29 -23.24
N SER A 22 27.04 46.07 -23.59
CA SER A 22 26.67 45.66 -24.94
C SER A 22 25.35 46.32 -25.35
N THR A 23 25.44 47.34 -26.20
CA THR A 23 24.29 47.95 -26.88
C THR A 23 23.51 46.89 -27.66
N SER A 24 22.29 46.61 -27.20
CA SER A 24 21.31 45.75 -27.88
C SER A 24 21.05 46.24 -29.30
N ARG A 25 21.58 45.51 -30.29
CA ARG A 25 21.16 45.61 -31.69
C ARG A 25 20.04 44.61 -31.90
N TYR A 26 18.79 45.06 -31.82
CA TYR A 26 17.68 44.28 -32.37
C TYR A 26 17.84 44.25 -33.90
N PRO A 27 17.87 43.07 -34.55
CA PRO A 27 17.90 43.00 -35.99
C PRO A 27 16.58 43.57 -36.54
N ARG A 28 16.67 44.56 -37.43
CA ARG A 28 15.54 44.98 -38.28
C ARG A 28 15.11 43.75 -39.11
N THR A 29 13.92 43.22 -38.84
CA THR A 29 13.31 42.17 -39.65
C THR A 29 13.07 42.69 -41.06
N ASN A 30 13.62 42.00 -42.07
CA ASN A 30 13.41 42.32 -43.48
C ASN A 30 11.91 42.24 -43.83
N VAL A 31 11.31 43.36 -44.20
CA VAL A 31 9.87 43.50 -44.51
C VAL A 31 9.43 42.60 -45.69
N LEU A 32 10.37 42.12 -46.50
CA LEU A 32 10.12 41.22 -47.63
C LEU A 32 9.82 39.76 -47.24
N GLN A 33 10.05 39.35 -45.98
CA GLN A 33 9.76 37.99 -45.51
C GLN A 33 8.38 37.82 -44.82
N LEU A 34 7.64 38.91 -44.57
CA LEU A 34 6.34 38.85 -43.87
C LEU A 34 5.34 37.85 -44.47
N PRO A 35 5.14 37.78 -45.80
CA PRO A 35 4.18 36.84 -46.40
C PRO A 35 4.57 35.38 -46.17
N GLN A 36 5.88 35.10 -46.06
CA GLN A 36 6.38 33.76 -45.81
C GLN A 36 6.18 33.36 -44.34
N ILE A 37 6.43 34.28 -43.43
CA ILE A 37 6.17 34.09 -41.99
C ILE A 37 4.69 33.83 -41.72
N HIS A 38 3.77 34.53 -42.40
CA HIS A 38 2.33 34.27 -42.25
C HIS A 38 1.92 32.88 -42.72
N LYS A 39 2.51 32.37 -43.81
CA LYS A 39 2.25 31.00 -44.29
C LYS A 39 2.76 29.95 -43.29
N GLU A 40 3.95 30.16 -42.74
CA GLU A 40 4.53 29.27 -41.73
C GLU A 40 3.68 29.26 -40.44
N LEU A 41 3.24 30.42 -39.96
CA LEU A 41 2.35 30.51 -38.80
C LEU A 41 1.00 29.81 -39.03
N ALA A 42 0.39 29.99 -40.21
CA ALA A 42 -0.86 29.31 -40.54
C ALA A 42 -0.68 27.78 -40.62
N SER A 43 0.45 27.32 -41.18
CA SER A 43 0.79 25.90 -41.23
C SER A 43 1.00 25.31 -39.84
N LEU A 44 1.69 26.02 -38.95
CA LEU A 44 1.90 25.60 -37.56
C LEU A 44 0.59 25.56 -36.77
N GLN A 45 -0.29 26.54 -36.96
CA GLN A 45 -1.60 26.54 -36.31
C GLN A 45 -2.44 25.33 -36.75
N GLN A 46 -2.45 25.02 -38.05
CA GLN A 46 -3.14 23.84 -38.57
C GLN A 46 -2.54 22.54 -38.01
N ALA A 47 -1.22 22.46 -37.81
CA ALA A 47 -0.57 21.32 -37.20
C ALA A 47 -0.99 21.16 -35.73
N LEU A 48 -1.03 22.26 -34.96
CA LEU A 48 -1.51 22.26 -33.58
C LEU A 48 -2.96 21.78 -33.49
N ASP A 49 -3.84 22.30 -34.34
CA ASP A 49 -5.26 21.92 -34.34
C ASP A 49 -5.45 20.42 -34.66
N LYS A 50 -4.64 19.87 -35.59
CA LYS A 50 -4.62 18.43 -35.89
C LYS A 50 -4.16 17.59 -34.69
N THR A 51 -3.07 17.99 -34.02
CA THR A 51 -2.58 17.27 -32.83
C THR A 51 -3.60 17.31 -31.70
N ARG A 52 -4.24 18.47 -31.48
CA ARG A 52 -5.30 18.61 -30.48
C ARG A 52 -6.51 17.72 -30.78
N ALA A 53 -6.93 17.65 -32.05
CA ALA A 53 -8.01 16.76 -32.46
C ALA A 53 -7.65 15.28 -32.28
N SER A 54 -6.39 14.89 -32.53
CA SER A 54 -5.92 13.52 -32.28
C SER A 54 -5.97 13.16 -30.79
N ILE A 55 -5.44 14.04 -29.93
CA ILE A 55 -5.47 13.85 -28.48
C ILE A 55 -6.92 13.73 -27.98
N GLN A 56 -7.80 14.62 -28.42
CA GLN A 56 -9.22 14.55 -28.04
C GLN A 56 -9.92 13.25 -28.48
N LYS A 57 -9.49 12.66 -29.60
CA LYS A 57 -10.01 11.37 -30.08
C LYS A 57 -9.53 10.23 -29.18
N GLU A 58 -8.26 10.24 -28.81
CA GLU A 58 -7.67 9.27 -27.88
C GLU A 58 -8.32 9.34 -26.50
N ASP A 59 -8.50 10.55 -25.96
CA ASP A 59 -9.18 10.77 -24.68
C ASP A 59 -10.61 10.23 -24.68
N LYS A 60 -11.38 10.48 -25.77
CA LYS A 60 -12.74 9.94 -25.90
C LYS A 60 -12.75 8.42 -25.93
N CYS A 61 -11.85 7.81 -26.68
CA CYS A 61 -11.72 6.35 -26.75
C CYS A 61 -11.39 5.75 -25.38
N LEU A 62 -10.48 6.38 -24.63
CA LEU A 62 -10.11 5.94 -23.29
C LEU A 62 -11.29 6.05 -22.31
N ILE A 63 -12.04 7.15 -22.35
CA ILE A 63 -13.23 7.35 -21.52
C ILE A 63 -14.30 6.30 -21.84
N GLU A 64 -14.54 6.01 -23.13
CA GLU A 64 -15.49 4.99 -23.55
C GLU A 64 -15.06 3.59 -23.09
N ALA A 65 -13.78 3.24 -23.23
CA ALA A 65 -13.23 1.98 -22.73
C ALA A 65 -13.35 1.84 -21.21
N GLN A 66 -13.07 2.91 -20.45
CA GLN A 66 -13.24 2.92 -18.99
C GLN A 66 -14.71 2.72 -18.59
N ARG A 67 -15.65 3.37 -19.28
CA ARG A 67 -17.08 3.19 -19.03
C ARG A 67 -17.54 1.76 -19.31
N ALA A 68 -17.06 1.15 -20.39
CA ALA A 68 -17.36 -0.24 -20.72
C ALA A 68 -16.84 -1.20 -19.63
N ALA A 69 -15.61 -0.99 -19.17
CA ALA A 69 -15.02 -1.80 -18.10
C ALA A 69 -15.79 -1.67 -16.76
N ILE A 70 -16.22 -0.46 -16.41
CA ILE A 70 -17.06 -0.25 -15.21
C ILE A 70 -18.38 -1.02 -15.34
N HIS A 71 -19.03 -0.94 -16.50
CA HIS A 71 -20.28 -1.65 -16.73
C HIS A 71 -20.12 -3.18 -16.65
N GLU A 72 -19.01 -3.73 -17.18
CA GLU A 72 -18.70 -5.16 -17.06
C GLU A 72 -18.47 -5.58 -15.59
N MET A 73 -17.77 -4.75 -14.82
CA MET A 73 -17.64 -4.97 -13.38
C MET A 73 -18.97 -4.92 -12.63
N GLU A 74 -19.87 -4.01 -13.00
CA GLU A 74 -21.20 -3.93 -12.40
C GLU A 74 -22.05 -5.16 -12.75
N GLN A 75 -21.96 -5.66 -13.98
CA GLN A 75 -22.65 -6.88 -14.40
C GLN A 75 -22.16 -8.12 -13.65
N THR A 76 -20.84 -8.30 -13.58
CA THR A 76 -20.25 -9.43 -12.83
C THR A 76 -20.61 -9.39 -11.35
N ALA A 77 -20.61 -8.20 -10.72
CA ALA A 77 -21.05 -8.05 -9.35
C ALA A 77 -22.53 -8.42 -9.15
N VAL A 78 -23.42 -8.06 -10.09
CA VAL A 78 -24.84 -8.43 -10.02
C VAL A 78 -25.02 -9.95 -10.17
N GLU A 79 -24.29 -10.58 -11.08
CA GLU A 79 -24.31 -12.04 -11.25
C GLU A 79 -23.82 -12.77 -10.00
N GLU A 80 -22.73 -12.31 -9.37
CA GLU A 80 -22.23 -12.89 -8.12
C GLU A 80 -23.24 -12.78 -6.98
N VAL A 81 -23.93 -11.65 -6.84
CA VAL A 81 -24.99 -11.48 -5.83
C VAL A 81 -26.15 -12.45 -6.08
N GLN A 82 -26.57 -12.63 -7.35
CA GLN A 82 -27.63 -13.59 -7.68
C GLN A 82 -27.22 -15.05 -7.42
N VAL A 83 -25.96 -15.40 -7.69
CA VAL A 83 -25.43 -16.74 -7.37
C VAL A 83 -25.42 -16.96 -5.86
N LEU A 84 -25.01 -15.97 -5.07
CA LEU A 84 -25.01 -16.06 -3.61
C LEU A 84 -26.43 -16.21 -3.04
N GLU A 85 -27.40 -15.45 -3.56
CA GLU A 85 -28.81 -15.56 -3.15
C GLU A 85 -29.39 -16.94 -3.49
N GLY A 86 -29.02 -17.52 -4.64
CA GLY A 86 -29.39 -18.90 -5.01
C GLY A 86 -28.78 -19.95 -4.08
N VAL A 87 -27.50 -19.80 -3.73
CA VAL A 87 -26.80 -20.73 -2.81
C VAL A 87 -27.35 -20.65 -1.38
N GLU A 88 -27.80 -19.47 -0.93
CA GLU A 88 -28.46 -19.33 0.37
C GLU A 88 -29.83 -20.01 0.42
N LEU A 89 -30.60 -19.97 -0.67
CA LEU A 89 -31.87 -20.69 -0.78
C LEU A 89 -31.68 -22.21 -0.72
N ASP A 90 -30.70 -22.75 -1.45
CA ASP A 90 -30.41 -24.19 -1.44
C ASP A 90 -30.00 -24.71 -0.06
N LYS A 91 -29.17 -23.94 0.67
CA LYS A 91 -28.78 -24.28 2.06
C LYS A 91 -29.96 -24.26 3.02
N ALA A 92 -30.87 -23.29 2.87
CA ALA A 92 -32.06 -23.20 3.72
C ALA A 92 -33.02 -24.39 3.49
N GLU A 93 -33.14 -24.88 2.25
CA GLU A 93 -33.92 -26.08 1.94
C GLU A 93 -33.29 -27.35 2.55
N GLU A 94 -31.97 -27.49 2.48
CA GLU A 94 -31.27 -28.61 3.11
C GLU A 94 -31.45 -28.63 4.64
N GLU A 95 -31.36 -27.48 5.31
CA GLU A 95 -31.60 -27.37 6.75
C GLU A 95 -33.04 -27.74 7.13
N GLN A 96 -34.04 -27.32 6.34
CA GLN A 96 -35.43 -27.72 6.56
C GLN A 96 -35.62 -29.23 6.41
N VAL A 97 -34.98 -29.86 5.42
CA VAL A 97 -35.04 -31.32 5.22
C VAL A 97 -34.39 -32.07 6.39
N VAL A 98 -33.26 -31.57 6.92
CA VAL A 98 -32.60 -32.17 8.09
C VAL A 98 -33.49 -32.05 9.33
N LEU A 99 -34.10 -30.90 9.57
CA LEU A 99 -35.04 -30.71 10.69
C LEU A 99 -36.27 -31.61 10.58
N LEU A 100 -36.86 -31.74 9.39
CA LEU A 100 -37.99 -32.65 9.14
C LEU A 100 -37.62 -34.12 9.36
N LYS A 101 -36.42 -34.54 8.93
CA LYS A 101 -35.91 -35.89 9.20
C LYS A 101 -35.68 -36.13 10.68
N GLY A 102 -35.10 -35.15 11.40
CA GLY A 102 -34.90 -35.23 12.85
C GLY A 102 -36.22 -35.36 13.61
N ALA A 103 -37.21 -34.53 13.27
CA ALA A 103 -38.56 -34.60 13.86
C ALA A 103 -39.24 -35.96 13.60
N ARG A 104 -39.00 -36.57 12.42
CA ARG A 104 -39.49 -37.91 12.11
C ARG A 104 -38.84 -39.00 12.97
N TYR A 105 -37.52 -38.93 13.15
CA TYR A 105 -36.79 -39.84 14.03
C TYR A 105 -37.24 -39.73 15.50
N ASP A 106 -37.53 -38.52 15.97
CA ASP A 106 -38.03 -38.33 17.34
C ASP A 106 -39.44 -38.91 17.52
N LEU A 107 -40.33 -38.79 16.54
CA LEU A 107 -41.65 -39.45 16.54
C LEU A 107 -41.53 -40.98 16.56
N GLU A 108 -40.68 -41.55 15.71
CA GLU A 108 -40.40 -43.00 15.68
C GLU A 108 -39.80 -43.49 17.01
N ARG A 109 -39.01 -42.65 17.70
CA ARG A 109 -38.45 -42.92 19.03
C ARG A 109 -39.50 -42.89 20.15
N PHE A 110 -40.47 -42.00 20.07
CA PHE A 110 -41.55 -41.92 21.08
C PHE A 110 -42.51 -43.11 21.01
N GLU A 111 -42.73 -43.70 19.83
CA GLU A 111 -43.55 -44.93 19.70
C GLU A 111 -42.90 -46.15 20.39
N HIS A 112 -41.56 -46.23 20.44
CA HIS A 112 -40.86 -47.35 21.07
C HIS A 112 -40.74 -47.27 22.59
N VAL A 113 -40.96 -46.11 23.22
CA VAL A 113 -40.90 -45.94 24.68
C VAL A 113 -42.24 -46.25 25.37
N ALA A 114 -43.35 -46.25 24.63
CA ALA A 114 -44.69 -46.45 25.20
C ALA A 114 -45.02 -47.89 25.64
N HIS A 115 -44.10 -48.87 25.51
CA HIS A 115 -44.36 -50.29 25.80
C HIS A 115 -43.46 -50.93 26.86
N ASN A 116 -42.79 -50.16 27.72
CA ASN A 116 -42.01 -50.78 28.79
C ASN A 116 -42.01 -49.95 30.08
N GLU A 117 -43.13 -49.97 30.80
CA GLU A 117 -43.16 -49.64 32.23
C GLU A 117 -43.53 -50.88 33.04
N GLN A 118 -42.56 -51.39 33.81
CA GLN A 118 -42.78 -52.18 35.02
C GLN A 118 -41.78 -51.76 36.11
N PRO A 119 -42.16 -51.84 37.40
CA PRO A 119 -41.61 -51.00 38.46
C PRO A 119 -40.51 -51.66 39.30
N TYR A 120 -39.76 -50.81 40.01
CA TYR A 120 -38.70 -51.14 40.95
C TYR A 120 -39.19 -51.93 42.17
N ASP A 121 -38.37 -52.87 42.64
CA ASP A 121 -38.40 -53.33 44.03
C ASP A 121 -36.97 -53.49 44.61
N GLN A 122 -36.85 -53.10 45.88
CA GLN A 122 -35.63 -53.00 46.68
C GLN A 122 -35.16 -54.37 47.20
N GLN A 123 -33.84 -54.58 47.36
CA GLN A 123 -33.27 -55.17 48.58
C GLN A 123 -31.74 -54.99 48.70
N GLN A 124 -31.28 -55.11 49.94
CA GLN A 124 -30.13 -54.46 50.58
C GLN A 124 -28.80 -55.24 50.54
N GLN A 125 -27.70 -54.46 50.67
CA GLN A 125 -26.47 -54.67 51.48
C GLN A 125 -25.63 -55.96 51.37
N GLN A 126 -24.34 -55.80 51.00
CA GLN A 126 -23.18 -55.97 51.91
C GLN A 126 -21.84 -55.60 51.21
N GLN A 127 -20.89 -55.07 51.99
CA GLN A 127 -19.56 -54.52 51.62
C GLN A 127 -18.45 -55.61 51.50
N PRO A 128 -17.13 -55.29 51.48
CA PRO A 128 -16.32 -54.63 50.44
C PRO A 128 -15.06 -55.47 50.06
N GLU A 129 -14.44 -55.26 48.88
CA GLU A 129 -13.01 -55.60 48.72
C GLU A 129 -12.31 -54.86 47.56
N GLN A 130 -11.29 -54.11 47.99
CA GLN A 130 -10.10 -53.55 47.35
C GLN A 130 -9.77 -53.96 45.90
N GLN A 131 -9.43 -52.97 45.06
CA GLN A 131 -8.09 -52.85 44.47
C GLN A 131 -7.88 -51.51 43.75
N GLN A 132 -6.67 -50.99 43.96
CA GLN A 132 -6.11 -49.72 43.48
C GLN A 132 -5.97 -49.71 41.96
N PHE A 133 -6.18 -48.55 41.32
CA PHE A 133 -5.29 -48.06 40.26
C PHE A 133 -5.43 -46.53 40.12
N ASP A 134 -4.38 -45.87 40.59
CA ASP A 134 -3.74 -44.62 40.17
C ASP A 134 -4.56 -43.38 39.78
N GLN A 135 -4.39 -42.40 40.66
CA GLN A 135 -4.44 -40.97 40.39
C GLN A 135 -3.40 -40.60 39.33
N GLN A 136 -3.83 -40.20 38.13
CA GLN A 136 -3.11 -39.28 37.23
C GLN A 136 -3.91 -39.01 35.95
N GLU A 137 -4.87 -38.07 35.99
CA GLU A 137 -5.27 -37.35 34.76
C GLU A 137 -5.93 -35.99 35.03
N GLN A 138 -5.46 -35.27 36.05
CA GLN A 138 -5.74 -33.83 36.20
C GLN A 138 -4.60 -33.01 35.60
N ASP A 139 -4.35 -33.18 34.30
CA ASP A 139 -3.41 -32.30 33.56
C ASP A 139 -3.73 -32.21 32.05
N ARG A 140 -5.01 -31.98 31.73
CA ARG A 140 -5.45 -31.56 30.39
C ARG A 140 -6.28 -30.27 30.40
N ARG A 141 -5.95 -29.31 31.27
CA ARG A 141 -6.26 -27.90 30.99
C ARG A 141 -5.13 -27.35 30.10
N PRO A 142 -5.40 -26.90 28.87
CA PRO A 142 -4.39 -26.18 28.12
C PRO A 142 -4.05 -24.88 28.87
N PRO A 143 -2.76 -24.50 28.97
CA PRO A 143 -2.39 -23.25 29.62
C PRO A 143 -2.98 -22.08 28.85
N ARG A 144 -3.53 -21.10 29.59
CA ARG A 144 -3.83 -19.75 29.07
C ARG A 144 -2.53 -19.10 28.60
N ILE A 145 -2.17 -19.33 27.35
CA ILE A 145 -1.17 -18.53 26.67
C ILE A 145 -1.90 -17.24 26.31
N ALA A 146 -1.59 -16.17 27.04
CA ALA A 146 -1.83 -14.80 26.61
C ALA A 146 -0.93 -14.50 25.39
N GLY A 147 -1.25 -15.15 24.28
CA GLY A 147 -0.72 -14.88 22.97
C GLY A 147 -1.57 -13.77 22.39
N ARG A 148 -1.04 -12.56 22.41
CA ARG A 148 -1.42 -11.49 21.49
C ARG A 148 -1.52 -12.13 20.11
N ALA A 149 -2.74 -12.20 19.57
CA ALA A 149 -3.00 -12.60 18.19
C ALA A 149 -2.24 -11.61 17.28
N ALA A 150 -1.01 -11.95 16.95
CA ALA A 150 -0.39 -11.51 15.72
C ALA A 150 -0.94 -12.46 14.67
N GLU A 151 -1.80 -11.96 13.79
CA GLU A 151 -2.12 -12.61 12.53
C GLU A 151 -0.80 -12.98 11.85
N GLN A 152 -0.42 -14.24 11.94
CA GLN A 152 0.51 -14.84 11.00
C GLN A 152 -0.25 -14.94 9.69
N THR A 153 -0.13 -13.90 8.86
CA THR A 153 -0.42 -14.01 7.44
C THR A 153 0.64 -14.94 6.88
N ASP A 154 0.34 -16.24 6.76
CA ASP A 154 1.18 -17.27 6.14
C ASP A 154 1.28 -17.10 4.60
N ASP A 155 1.36 -15.86 4.13
CA ASP A 155 1.75 -15.53 2.77
C ASP A 155 3.27 -15.36 2.75
N PRO A 156 4.03 -16.21 2.04
CA PRO A 156 5.51 -16.18 2.03
C PRO A 156 6.11 -14.89 1.42
N ILE A 157 5.28 -13.94 1.02
CA ILE A 157 5.61 -12.74 0.23
C ILE A 157 5.63 -11.46 1.09
N LEU A 158 5.11 -11.49 2.33
CA LEU A 158 5.01 -10.28 3.18
C LEU A 158 5.95 -10.31 4.39
N GLN A 159 7.22 -10.66 4.17
CA GLN A 159 8.26 -10.59 5.21
C GLN A 159 8.40 -9.15 5.75
N GLN A 160 8.42 -9.00 7.07
CA GLN A 160 8.60 -7.72 7.73
C GLN A 160 10.05 -7.55 8.21
N THR A 161 10.53 -6.31 8.21
CA THR A 161 11.88 -6.00 8.70
C THR A 161 11.99 -6.15 10.21
N SER A 162 10.90 -5.88 10.94
CA SER A 162 10.79 -6.11 12.39
C SER A 162 10.95 -7.57 12.80
N ASP A 163 10.61 -8.51 11.91
CA ASP A 163 10.66 -9.94 12.22
C ASP A 163 12.09 -10.47 12.09
N MET A 164 12.86 -9.90 11.16
CA MET A 164 14.24 -10.31 10.86
C MET A 164 15.27 -9.50 11.65
N TYR A 165 14.99 -8.24 11.95
CA TYR A 165 15.92 -7.32 12.58
C TYR A 165 15.29 -6.59 13.77
N ARG A 166 16.14 -6.22 14.73
CA ARG A 166 15.72 -5.34 15.82
C ARG A 166 15.52 -3.93 15.30
N THR A 167 14.27 -3.57 15.02
CA THR A 167 13.90 -2.23 14.54
C THR A 167 13.49 -1.30 15.68
N SER A 168 13.57 0.02 15.42
CA SER A 168 13.01 1.03 16.31
C SER A 168 11.49 1.02 16.24
N GLY A 169 10.79 1.10 17.38
CA GLY A 169 9.32 1.04 17.43
C GLY A 169 8.57 2.16 16.69
N HIS A 170 9.25 3.21 16.22
CA HIS A 170 8.66 4.33 15.45
C HIS A 170 8.92 4.22 13.93
N MET A 171 9.28 3.04 13.43
CA MET A 171 9.52 2.84 12.00
C MET A 171 8.22 2.99 11.18
N PRO A 172 8.23 3.82 10.12
CA PRO A 172 7.10 3.88 9.20
C PRO A 172 6.75 2.52 8.62
N HIS A 173 5.45 2.23 8.54
CA HIS A 173 4.94 0.96 8.01
C HIS A 173 5.50 0.59 6.64
N ARG A 174 5.72 1.60 5.79
CA ARG A 174 6.29 1.44 4.45
C ARG A 174 7.72 0.89 4.46
N PHE A 175 8.53 1.20 5.47
CA PHE A 175 9.88 0.62 5.63
C PHE A 175 9.85 -0.73 6.34
N ASN A 176 8.82 -0.98 7.17
CA ASN A 176 8.66 -2.28 7.81
C ASN A 176 8.26 -3.37 6.81
N LYS A 177 7.50 -3.02 5.77
CA LYS A 177 7.00 -3.95 4.75
C LYS A 177 7.43 -3.50 3.35
N PRO A 178 8.64 -3.86 2.88
CA PRO A 178 9.13 -3.45 1.57
C PRO A 178 8.27 -3.98 0.42
N ALA A 179 7.60 -5.13 0.60
CA ALA A 179 6.67 -5.70 -0.37
C ALA A 179 5.48 -4.78 -0.72
N LEU A 180 5.15 -3.80 0.14
CA LEU A 180 4.12 -2.80 -0.16
C LEU A 180 4.56 -1.75 -1.19
N TRP A 181 5.85 -1.71 -1.55
CA TRP A 181 6.33 -0.79 -2.56
C TRP A 181 5.90 -1.29 -3.93
N ARG A 182 5.13 -0.47 -4.64
CA ARG A 182 4.80 -0.70 -6.05
C ARG A 182 6.08 -0.49 -6.87
N TYR A 183 6.77 -1.59 -7.16
CA TYR A 183 8.00 -1.60 -7.93
C TYR A 183 7.75 -2.19 -9.31
N GLU A 184 7.71 -1.33 -10.32
CA GLU A 184 7.46 -1.72 -11.71
C GLU A 184 8.79 -1.75 -12.46
N ILE A 185 9.31 -2.96 -12.67
CA ILE A 185 10.53 -3.15 -13.47
C ILE A 185 10.18 -2.99 -14.94
N GLN A 186 10.79 -2.00 -15.59
CA GLN A 186 10.68 -1.82 -17.02
C GLN A 186 11.32 -3.01 -17.73
N ARG A 187 10.51 -3.78 -18.48
CA ARG A 187 10.98 -4.94 -19.23
C ARG A 187 11.54 -4.48 -20.56
N GLU A 188 12.85 -4.57 -20.69
CA GLU A 188 13.55 -4.26 -21.91
C GLU A 188 13.95 -5.52 -22.68
N HIS A 189 14.19 -5.33 -23.98
CA HIS A 189 14.70 -6.39 -24.81
C HIS A 189 16.13 -6.76 -24.38
N PRO A 190 16.46 -8.05 -24.14
CA PRO A 190 17.75 -8.45 -23.59
C PRO A 190 18.95 -8.02 -24.45
N LEU A 191 18.79 -8.00 -25.78
CA LEU A 191 19.83 -7.54 -26.72
C LEU A 191 20.03 -6.01 -26.75
N TYR A 192 19.09 -5.23 -26.20
CA TYR A 192 19.11 -3.76 -26.23
C TYR A 192 19.15 -3.17 -24.81
N SER A 193 19.76 -3.89 -23.87
CA SER A 193 19.98 -3.39 -22.50
C SER A 193 21.21 -2.48 -22.46
N THR A 194 21.11 -1.38 -21.71
CA THR A 194 22.22 -0.48 -21.42
C THR A 194 22.62 -0.60 -19.95
N THR A 195 23.82 -0.16 -19.59
CA THR A 195 24.29 -0.14 -18.18
C THR A 195 23.43 0.78 -17.30
N SER A 196 22.75 1.76 -17.89
CA SER A 196 21.81 2.63 -17.16
C SER A 196 20.56 1.86 -16.72
N ASN A 197 20.25 0.75 -17.37
CA ASN A 197 19.03 -0.03 -17.11
C ASN A 197 19.23 -1.03 -15.95
N ASP A 198 20.47 -1.17 -15.46
CA ASP A 198 20.76 -1.93 -14.24
C ASP A 198 20.30 -1.17 -12.98
N TYR A 199 20.26 0.17 -13.04
CA TYR A 199 19.67 0.97 -11.97
C TYR A 199 18.17 0.71 -11.88
N GLY A 200 17.70 0.36 -10.69
CA GLY A 200 16.26 0.14 -10.50
C GLY A 200 15.74 -1.20 -11.06
N LYS A 201 16.63 -2.18 -11.32
CA LYS A 201 16.24 -3.51 -11.80
C LYS A 201 15.86 -4.49 -10.68
N ILE A 202 16.31 -4.23 -9.45
CA ILE A 202 16.19 -5.14 -8.31
C ILE A 202 15.16 -4.60 -7.32
N HIS A 203 14.23 -5.46 -6.91
CA HIS A 203 13.23 -5.09 -5.92
C HIS A 203 13.88 -4.94 -4.53
N PRO A 204 13.43 -3.97 -3.73
CA PRO A 204 13.95 -3.77 -2.40
C PRO A 204 13.60 -4.94 -1.47
N SER A 205 14.58 -5.44 -0.74
CA SER A 205 14.43 -6.53 0.23
C SER A 205 14.39 -6.02 1.69
N VAL A 206 13.90 -6.84 2.61
CA VAL A 206 13.92 -6.57 4.05
C VAL A 206 15.33 -6.31 4.60
N HIS A 207 16.35 -6.87 3.95
CA HIS A 207 17.76 -6.71 4.33
C HIS A 207 18.35 -5.36 3.91
N GLU A 208 17.71 -4.66 2.98
CA GLU A 208 18.14 -3.33 2.51
C GLU A 208 17.40 -2.20 3.25
N MET A 209 16.33 -2.54 3.98
CA MET A 209 15.54 -1.57 4.72
C MET A 209 16.29 -1.07 5.96
N PRO A 210 16.14 0.22 6.33
CA PRO A 210 16.76 0.75 7.53
C PRO A 210 16.14 0.12 8.78
N THR A 211 16.91 0.02 9.87
CA THR A 211 16.42 -0.46 11.18
C THR A 211 15.80 0.66 12.04
N GLY A 212 15.95 1.92 11.64
CA GLY A 212 15.26 3.06 12.25
C GLY A 212 15.17 4.26 11.31
N PHE A 213 14.14 5.09 11.49
CA PHE A 213 13.86 6.23 10.62
C PHE A 213 13.58 7.50 11.43
N HIS A 214 14.49 8.47 11.32
CA HIS A 214 14.44 9.73 12.06
C HIS A 214 14.00 10.87 11.16
N GLY A 215 12.75 10.81 10.68
CA GLY A 215 12.17 11.87 9.85
C GLY A 215 11.89 13.14 10.65
N GLN A 216 12.32 14.29 10.14
CA GLN A 216 11.96 15.58 10.73
C GLN A 216 10.61 16.05 10.22
N SER A 217 9.70 16.44 11.12
CA SER A 217 8.40 16.98 10.74
C SER A 217 8.45 18.51 10.63
N SER A 218 8.27 19.05 9.42
CA SER A 218 8.17 20.50 9.22
C SER A 218 6.77 21.06 9.46
N LYS A 219 5.88 20.31 10.15
CA LYS A 219 4.46 20.70 10.33
C LYS A 219 4.32 22.05 11.03
N PHE A 220 5.11 22.28 12.07
CA PHE A 220 5.13 23.55 12.81
C PHE A 220 5.59 24.70 11.90
N THR A 221 6.76 24.57 11.29
CA THR A 221 7.35 25.60 10.43
C THR A 221 6.49 25.88 9.20
N LYS A 222 5.79 24.89 8.65
CA LYS A 222 4.91 25.07 7.47
C LYS A 222 3.81 26.10 7.74
N HIS A 223 3.22 26.09 8.94
CA HIS A 223 2.23 27.09 9.31
C HIS A 223 2.85 28.49 9.41
N THR A 224 3.99 28.62 10.08
CA THR A 224 4.68 29.91 10.25
C THR A 224 5.17 30.48 8.93
N ASN A 225 5.68 29.63 8.04
CA ASN A 225 6.18 30.02 6.71
C ASN A 225 5.07 30.59 5.82
N GLN A 226 3.81 30.19 6.03
CA GLN A 226 2.68 30.73 5.27
C GLN A 226 2.39 32.21 5.60
N ALA A 227 2.74 32.68 6.80
CA ALA A 227 2.52 34.05 7.24
C ALA A 227 3.49 35.07 6.60
N GLY A 228 4.49 34.61 5.83
CA GLY A 228 5.47 35.46 5.17
C GLY A 228 6.47 36.10 6.13
N PRO A 229 7.27 37.07 5.65
CA PRO A 229 8.27 37.75 6.47
C PRO A 229 7.60 38.51 7.64
N TYR A 230 8.16 38.37 8.84
CA TYR A 230 7.72 39.13 10.01
C TYR A 230 7.80 40.64 9.77
N ARG A 231 6.77 41.38 10.21
CA ARG A 231 6.71 42.84 10.18
C ARG A 231 6.32 43.36 11.55
N ASN A 232 7.03 44.37 12.04
CA ASN A 232 6.67 45.06 13.27
C ASN A 232 5.78 46.27 12.95
N PHE A 233 4.60 46.35 13.57
CA PHE A 233 3.66 47.47 13.48
C PHE A 233 3.36 48.11 14.84
N SER A 234 4.20 47.87 15.87
CA SER A 234 4.03 48.49 17.19
C SER A 234 4.32 49.99 17.17
N LEU A 235 3.59 50.77 17.95
CA LEU A 235 3.92 52.17 18.22
C LEU A 235 5.01 52.24 19.31
N ASN A 236 5.99 53.14 19.14
CA ASN A 236 6.99 53.42 20.17
C ASN A 236 6.34 54.27 21.28
N THR A 237 5.84 53.62 22.33
CA THR A 237 5.21 54.29 23.48
C THR A 237 6.13 54.35 24.69
N ALA A 238 7.44 54.48 24.48
CA ALA A 238 8.41 54.65 25.56
C ALA A 238 8.29 56.03 26.22
#